data_AF-A0A6I8QCI2-F1
#
_entry.id   AF-A0A6I8QCI2-F1
#
_cell.length_a   1.000
_cell.length_b   1.000
_cell.length_c   1.000
_cell.angle_alpha   90.00
_cell.angle_beta   90.00
_cell.angle_gamma   90.00
#
_symmetry.space_group_name_H-M   'P 1'
#
loop_
_entity.id
_entity.type
_entity.pdbx_description
1 polymer ?
#
loop_
_entity_poly.entity_id
_entity_poly.type
_entity_poly.pdbx_seq_one_letter_code
_entity_poly.pdbx_strand_id
1 'polypeptide(L)'
;MLGQFSIMIQKIIFADLFPWFCLVFIIIVGFSSAFYVMCQTLELDSNSHLKDYPMTIYAAIEMMMGLSSFPFPMDKAPPFLYITYTVYMVFVYLLMTNMLIAKMEDTFWRIAHEREVLWKIQIAATILLLERHIPRCLKTRSGISGKSLGLDDDKWYIGVEEILNENAPENSQAAVKPTQPYLCWDITRKSISWIINMKDSSDAPA
;
A
#
# COMPACT_ATOMS: atom_id res chain seq x y z
N MET A 1 11.93 -1.46 9.26
CA MET A 1 11.23 -0.33 8.62
C MET A 1 10.94 -0.53 7.14
N LEU A 2 11.87 -1.12 6.35
CA LEU A 2 11.63 -1.37 4.91
C LEU A 2 10.39 -2.24 4.61
N GLY A 3 10.08 -3.24 5.44
CA GLY A 3 8.94 -4.14 5.21
C GLY A 3 7.60 -3.41 5.16
N GLN A 4 7.36 -2.50 6.11
CA GLN A 4 6.13 -1.68 6.15
C GLN A 4 5.99 -0.81 4.91
N PHE A 5 7.10 -0.22 4.46
CA PHE A 5 7.13 0.65 3.30
C PHE A 5 6.86 -0.11 2.00
N SER A 6 7.42 -1.31 1.84
CA SER A 6 7.17 -2.15 0.66
C SER A 6 5.71 -2.56 0.54
N ILE A 7 5.07 -2.94 1.65
CA ILE A 7 3.65 -3.36 1.67
C ILE A 7 2.74 -2.18 1.33
N MET A 8 3.06 -1.00 1.88
CA MET A 8 2.33 0.24 1.60
C MET A 8 2.40 0.59 0.11
N ILE A 9 3.59 0.58 -0.50
CA ILE A 9 3.77 0.86 -1.93
C ILE A 9 3.02 -0.14 -2.80
N GLN A 10 3.16 -1.45 -2.52
CA GLN A 10 2.47 -2.47 -3.29
C GLN A 10 0.95 -2.27 -3.26
N LYS A 11 0.39 -1.97 -2.09
CA LYS A 11 -1.04 -1.74 -1.93
C LYS A 11 -1.54 -0.50 -2.67
N ILE A 12 -0.79 0.61 -2.65
CA ILE A 12 -1.12 1.84 -3.38
C ILE A 12 -1.07 1.61 -4.90
N ILE A 13 -0.04 0.91 -5.39
CA ILE A 13 0.09 0.59 -6.82
C ILE A 13 -1.09 -0.26 -7.29
N PHE A 14 -1.44 -1.33 -6.57
CA PHE A 14 -2.53 -2.22 -7.02
C PHE A 14 -3.93 -1.61 -6.85
N ALA A 15 -4.17 -0.87 -5.78
CA ALA A 15 -5.50 -0.33 -5.50
C ALA A 15 -5.83 0.88 -6.37
N ASP A 16 -4.86 1.76 -6.62
CA ASP A 16 -5.13 3.08 -7.21
C ASP A 16 -4.51 3.23 -8.60
N LEU A 17 -3.28 2.75 -8.80
CA LEU A 17 -2.57 2.89 -10.07
C LEU A 17 -3.16 1.96 -11.14
N PHE A 18 -3.56 0.73 -10.81
CA PHE A 18 -4.11 -0.20 -11.80
C PHE A 18 -5.44 0.29 -12.41
N PRO A 19 -6.48 0.69 -11.62
CA PRO A 19 -7.70 1.26 -12.20
C PRO A 19 -7.47 2.56 -12.97
N TRP A 20 -6.55 3.40 -12.49
CA TRP A 20 -6.14 4.61 -13.20
C TRP A 20 -5.50 4.27 -14.56
N PHE A 21 -4.58 3.30 -14.60
CA PHE A 21 -3.95 2.84 -15.83
C PHE A 21 -4.97 2.28 -16.82
N CYS A 22 -5.97 1.52 -16.35
CA CYS A 22 -7.07 1.05 -17.20
C CYS A 22 -7.89 2.21 -17.79
N LEU A 23 -8.18 3.24 -17.00
CA LEU A 23 -8.87 4.44 -17.47
C LEU A 23 -8.05 5.16 -18.56
N VAL A 24 -6.76 5.34 -18.30
CA VAL A 24 -5.80 5.89 -19.28
C VAL A 24 -5.81 5.09 -20.57
N PHE A 25 -5.75 3.77 -20.48
CA PHE A 25 -5.79 2.89 -21.65
C PHE A 25 -7.07 3.07 -22.49
N ILE A 26 -8.24 3.13 -21.84
CA ILE A 26 -9.52 3.35 -22.54
C ILE A 26 -9.53 4.69 -23.28
N ILE A 27 -9.02 5.75 -22.65
CA ILE A 27 -8.97 7.08 -23.25
C ILE A 27 -7.98 7.10 -24.43
N ILE A 28 -6.81 6.49 -24.32
CA ILE A 28 -5.84 6.39 -25.42
C ILE A 28 -6.46 5.67 -26.62
N VAL A 29 -7.12 4.54 -26.41
CA VAL A 29 -7.78 3.78 -27.47
C VAL A 29 -8.90 4.61 -28.12
N GLY A 30 -9.71 5.30 -27.31
CA GLY A 30 -10.77 6.19 -27.80
C GLY A 30 -10.25 7.32 -28.68
N PHE A 31 -9.26 8.08 -28.22
CA PHE A 31 -8.66 9.16 -29.03
C PHE A 31 -7.85 8.63 -30.21
N SER A 32 -7.19 7.48 -30.10
CA SER A 32 -6.50 6.83 -31.22
C SER A 32 -7.47 6.48 -32.34
N SER A 33 -8.68 6.02 -32.01
CA SER A 33 -9.71 5.75 -33.02
C SER A 33 -10.16 7.03 -33.75
N ALA A 34 -10.28 8.14 -33.03
CA ALA A 34 -10.61 9.44 -33.62
C ALA A 34 -9.49 9.93 -34.54
N PHE A 35 -8.23 9.84 -34.09
CA PHE A 35 -7.08 10.18 -34.93
C PHE A 35 -6.99 9.29 -36.18
N TYR A 36 -7.22 7.98 -36.04
CA TYR A 36 -7.20 7.05 -37.16
C TYR A 36 -8.22 7.41 -38.25
N VAL A 37 -9.46 7.72 -37.87
CA VAL A 37 -10.50 8.15 -38.83
C VAL A 37 -10.14 9.48 -39.48
N MET A 38 -9.62 10.44 -38.72
CA MET A 38 -9.17 11.71 -39.28
C MET A 38 -8.02 11.50 -40.28
N CYS A 39 -7.05 10.65 -39.98
CA CYS A 39 -5.93 10.33 -40.88
C CYS A 39 -6.40 9.75 -42.22
N GLN A 40 -7.39 8.85 -42.20
CA GLN A 40 -7.97 8.31 -43.43
C GLN A 40 -8.63 9.40 -44.28
N THR A 41 -9.26 10.39 -43.64
CA THR A 41 -9.97 11.47 -44.32
C THR A 41 -9.00 12.44 -45.02
N LEU A 42 -7.75 12.53 -44.58
CA LEU A 42 -6.73 13.40 -45.18
C LEU A 42 -6.06 12.82 -46.44
N GLU A 43 -6.35 11.56 -46.82
CA GLU A 43 -5.62 10.81 -47.87
C GLU A 43 -4.10 11.07 -47.78
N LEU A 44 -3.54 10.93 -46.57
CA LEU A 44 -2.14 11.23 -46.34
C LEU A 44 -1.31 10.33 -47.26
N ASP A 45 -0.58 10.97 -48.17
CA ASP A 45 0.10 10.36 -49.30
C ASP A 45 0.82 9.07 -48.87
N SER A 46 0.69 8.08 -49.74
CA SER A 46 0.99 6.65 -49.67
C SER A 46 2.22 6.12 -48.88
N ASN A 47 3.05 7.00 -48.31
CA ASN A 47 4.34 6.73 -47.66
C ASN A 47 4.41 6.99 -46.14
N SER A 48 3.32 7.37 -45.46
CA SER A 48 3.37 7.56 -44.01
C SER A 48 3.09 6.25 -43.25
N HIS A 49 3.91 5.95 -42.25
CA HIS A 49 3.82 4.77 -41.39
C HIS A 49 2.49 4.63 -40.61
N LEU A 50 1.50 5.51 -40.82
CA LEU A 50 0.25 5.62 -40.06
C LEU A 50 -0.97 4.90 -40.69
N LYS A 51 -0.78 3.95 -41.61
CA LYS A 51 -1.91 3.21 -42.23
C LYS A 51 -2.63 2.26 -41.27
N ASP A 52 -1.89 1.71 -40.31
CA ASP A 52 -2.41 0.67 -39.42
C ASP A 52 -2.88 1.26 -38.09
N TYR A 53 -4.04 0.80 -37.61
CA TYR A 53 -4.61 1.22 -36.34
C TYR A 53 -3.65 1.03 -35.14
N PRO A 54 -2.91 -0.09 -34.99
CA PRO A 54 -1.90 -0.24 -33.93
C PRO A 54 -0.79 0.82 -33.96
N MET A 55 -0.40 1.28 -35.15
CA MET A 55 0.63 2.30 -35.28
C MET A 55 0.09 3.68 -34.87
N THR A 56 -1.21 3.95 -35.08
CA THR A 56 -1.86 5.15 -34.52
C THR A 56 -1.96 5.12 -33.00
N ILE A 57 -2.17 3.94 -32.40
CA ILE A 57 -2.14 3.78 -30.93
C ILE A 57 -0.74 4.05 -30.42
N TYR A 58 0.28 3.49 -31.07
CA TYR A 58 1.67 3.73 -30.72
C TYR A 58 2.03 5.22 -30.78
N ALA A 59 1.65 5.89 -31.86
CA ALA A 59 1.83 7.34 -31.99
C ALA A 59 1.07 8.13 -30.91
N ALA A 60 -0.14 7.70 -30.52
CA ALA A 60 -0.87 8.31 -29.41
C ALA A 60 -0.14 8.16 -28.07
N ILE A 61 0.47 7.00 -27.81
CA ILE A 61 1.28 6.78 -26.60
C ILE A 61 2.54 7.65 -26.61
N GLU A 62 3.24 7.77 -27.74
CA GLU A 62 4.38 8.67 -27.88
C GLU A 62 3.99 10.14 -27.65
N MET A 63 2.82 10.55 -28.16
CA MET A 63 2.26 11.88 -27.91
C MET A 63 1.94 12.10 -26.42
N MET A 64 1.37 11.10 -25.73
CA MET A 64 1.13 11.16 -24.28
C MET A 64 2.44 11.29 -23.49
N MET A 65 3.49 10.55 -23.86
CA MET A 65 4.79 10.64 -23.18
C MET A 65 5.56 11.92 -23.54
N GLY A 66 5.10 12.69 -24.54
CA GLY A 66 5.80 13.87 -25.05
C GLY A 66 7.08 13.54 -25.82
N LEU A 67 7.22 12.30 -26.31
CA LEU A 67 8.41 11.84 -27.03
C LEU A 67 8.39 12.20 -28.52
N SER A 68 7.22 12.50 -29.06
CA SER A 68 7.03 12.81 -30.48
C SER A 68 6.31 14.14 -30.66
N SER A 69 6.76 14.94 -31.63
CA SER A 69 6.05 16.13 -32.09
C SER A 69 4.91 15.74 -33.04
N PHE A 70 3.95 16.67 -33.21
CA PHE A 70 2.76 16.49 -34.04
C PHE A 70 3.09 15.75 -35.36
N PRO A 71 2.62 14.50 -35.55
CA PRO A 71 3.10 13.62 -36.62
C PRO A 71 2.53 13.98 -38.01
N PHE A 72 1.79 15.08 -38.11
CA PHE A 72 1.08 15.47 -39.33
C PHE A 72 1.71 16.70 -39.98
N PRO A 73 1.85 16.71 -41.31
CA PRO A 73 2.33 17.88 -42.02
C PRO A 73 1.35 19.05 -41.83
N MET A 74 1.85 20.15 -41.25
CA MET A 74 1.09 21.36 -40.91
C MET A 74 0.43 22.04 -42.11
N ASP A 75 0.83 21.66 -43.33
CA ASP A 75 0.41 22.29 -44.59
C ASP A 75 -0.93 21.76 -45.14
N LYS A 76 -1.42 20.62 -44.62
CA LYS A 76 -2.68 19.98 -45.07
C LYS A 76 -3.62 19.56 -43.93
N ALA A 77 -3.31 19.93 -42.69
CA ALA A 77 -4.08 19.52 -41.52
C ALA A 77 -5.40 20.32 -41.42
N PRO A 78 -6.57 19.65 -41.35
CA PRO A 78 -7.84 20.33 -41.13
C PRO A 78 -7.90 20.90 -39.70
N PRO A 79 -8.64 22.00 -39.49
CA PRO A 79 -8.73 22.67 -38.18
C PRO A 79 -9.24 21.74 -37.05
N PHE A 80 -10.07 20.74 -37.39
CA PHE A 80 -10.57 19.76 -36.42
C PHE A 80 -9.47 18.91 -35.80
N LEU A 81 -8.39 18.59 -36.54
CA LEU A 81 -7.27 17.79 -36.03
C LEU A 81 -6.54 18.51 -34.89
N TYR A 82 -6.34 19.83 -35.02
CA TYR A 82 -5.73 20.65 -33.98
C TYR A 82 -6.59 20.76 -32.72
N ILE A 83 -7.91 20.85 -32.88
CA ILE A 83 -8.85 20.89 -31.76
C ILE A 83 -8.81 19.56 -31.01
N THR A 84 -8.92 18.43 -31.71
CA THR A 84 -8.85 17.10 -31.09
C THR A 84 -7.51 16.86 -30.42
N TYR A 85 -6.40 17.29 -31.02
CA TYR A 85 -5.08 17.24 -30.41
C TYR A 85 -5.01 18.08 -29.12
N THR A 86 -5.48 19.32 -29.14
CA THR A 86 -5.47 20.20 -27.96
C THR A 86 -6.31 19.62 -26.83
N VAL A 87 -7.50 19.10 -27.15
CA VAL A 87 -8.38 18.41 -26.19
C VAL A 87 -7.68 17.17 -25.64
N TYR A 88 -7.05 16.35 -26.49
CA TYR A 88 -6.29 15.18 -26.08
C TYR A 88 -5.17 15.54 -25.09
N MET A 89 -4.36 16.55 -25.39
CA MET A 89 -3.28 16.99 -24.50
C MET A 89 -3.84 17.50 -23.15
N VAL A 90 -4.91 18.30 -23.16
CA VAL A 90 -5.56 18.76 -21.93
C VAL A 90 -6.11 17.59 -21.10
N PHE A 91 -6.80 16.63 -21.73
CA PHE A 91 -7.37 15.47 -21.02
C PHE A 91 -6.28 14.58 -20.42
N VAL A 92 -5.25 14.26 -21.20
CA VAL A 92 -4.18 13.36 -20.76
C VAL A 92 -3.29 14.01 -19.70
N TYR A 93 -2.94 15.30 -19.81
CA TYR A 93 -2.04 15.93 -18.84
C TYR A 93 -2.75 16.50 -17.61
N LEU A 94 -3.90 17.16 -17.78
CA LEU A 94 -4.57 17.83 -16.66
C LEU A 94 -5.54 16.90 -15.96
N LEU A 95 -6.38 16.17 -16.70
CA LEU A 95 -7.46 15.40 -16.07
C LEU A 95 -6.94 14.08 -15.48
N MET A 96 -6.02 13.39 -16.16
CA MET A 96 -5.45 12.14 -15.65
C MET A 96 -4.55 12.34 -14.43
N THR A 97 -3.71 13.38 -14.45
CA THR A 97 -2.78 13.66 -13.35
C THR A 97 -3.55 14.11 -12.11
N ASN A 98 -4.56 14.98 -12.26
CA ASN A 98 -5.36 15.44 -11.13
C ASN A 98 -6.17 14.32 -10.49
N MET A 99 -6.72 13.40 -11.28
CA MET A 99 -7.45 12.23 -10.76
C MET A 99 -6.53 11.20 -10.11
N LEU A 100 -5.30 11.02 -10.62
CA LEU A 100 -4.32 10.14 -10.01
C LEU A 100 -3.87 10.65 -8.65
N ILE A 101 -3.53 11.95 -8.58
CA ILE A 101 -3.05 12.58 -7.35
C ILE A 101 -4.15 12.56 -6.29
N ALA A 102 -5.39 12.93 -6.65
CA ALA A 102 -6.51 12.90 -5.70
C ALA A 102 -6.74 11.50 -5.11
N LYS A 103 -6.73 10.45 -5.95
CA LYS A 103 -6.90 9.09 -5.46
C LYS A 103 -5.71 8.60 -4.64
N MET A 104 -4.48 8.88 -5.07
CA MET A 104 -3.28 8.51 -4.32
C MET A 104 -3.18 9.26 -2.98
N GLU A 105 -3.62 10.51 -2.89
CA GLU A 105 -3.58 11.29 -1.65
C GLU A 105 -4.52 10.69 -0.59
N ASP A 106 -5.77 10.40 -0.98
CA ASP A 106 -6.77 9.79 -0.10
C ASP A 106 -6.32 8.41 0.40
N THR A 107 -5.79 7.57 -0.49
CA THR A 107 -5.35 6.22 -0.11
C THR A 107 -4.02 6.23 0.63
N PHE A 108 -3.10 7.15 0.32
CA PHE A 108 -1.87 7.32 1.08
C PHE A 108 -2.20 7.69 2.52
N TRP A 109 -3.11 8.64 2.75
CA TRP A 109 -3.47 9.05 4.11
C TRP A 109 -4.12 7.91 4.90
N ARG A 110 -5.02 7.16 4.26
CA ARG A 110 -5.64 5.96 4.85
C ARG A 110 -4.63 4.88 5.19
N ILE A 111 -3.75 4.52 4.26
CA ILE A 111 -2.77 3.44 4.46
C ILE A 111 -1.69 3.86 5.44
N ALA A 112 -1.31 5.14 5.48
CA ALA A 112 -0.38 5.67 6.47
C ALA A 112 -0.90 5.51 7.90
N HIS A 113 -2.22 5.61 8.12
CA HIS A 113 -2.85 5.34 9.41
C HIS A 113 -2.94 3.84 9.73
N GLU A 114 -3.21 3.00 8.74
CA GLU A 114 -3.38 1.54 8.92
C GLU A 114 -2.07 0.73 8.87
N ARG A 115 -0.93 1.37 8.53
CA ARG A 115 0.36 0.70 8.28
C ARG A 115 0.80 -0.21 9.40
N GLU A 116 0.56 0.18 10.66
CA GLU A 116 0.98 -0.61 11.82
C GLU A 116 0.18 -1.90 11.94
N VAL A 117 -1.12 -1.83 11.69
CA VAL A 117 -2.02 -2.98 11.72
C VAL A 117 -1.70 -3.92 10.57
N LEU A 118 -1.52 -3.39 9.36
CA LEU A 118 -1.16 -4.20 8.18
C LEU A 118 0.18 -4.92 8.37
N TRP A 119 1.16 -4.23 8.94
CA TRP A 119 2.45 -4.84 9.26
C TRP A 119 2.33 -5.96 10.28
N LYS A 120 1.57 -5.75 11.36
CA LYS A 120 1.30 -6.76 12.38
C LYS A 120 0.61 -7.99 11.78
N ILE A 121 -0.36 -7.78 10.88
CA ILE A 121 -1.04 -8.87 10.16
C ILE A 121 -0.04 -9.66 9.32
N GLN A 122 0.84 -8.99 8.57
CA GLN A 122 1.81 -9.68 7.71
C GLN A 122 2.84 -10.48 8.51
N ILE A 123 3.32 -9.93 9.64
CA ILE A 123 4.16 -10.69 10.57
C ILE A 123 3.40 -11.90 11.08
N ALA A 124 2.17 -11.72 11.57
CA ALA A 124 1.38 -12.83 12.10
C ALA A 124 1.13 -13.92 11.06
N ALA A 125 0.82 -13.54 9.82
CA ALA A 125 0.67 -14.47 8.70
C ALA A 125 1.96 -15.22 8.39
N THR A 126 3.11 -14.53 8.41
CA THR A 126 4.42 -15.15 8.19
C THR A 126 4.78 -16.13 9.30
N ILE A 127 4.52 -15.76 10.57
CA ILE A 127 4.72 -16.64 11.73
C ILE A 127 3.82 -17.87 11.62
N LEU A 128 2.54 -17.70 11.28
CA LEU A 128 1.59 -18.82 11.13
C LEU A 128 2.00 -19.76 9.99
N LEU A 129 2.45 -19.20 8.86
CA LEU A 129 2.96 -19.98 7.74
C LEU A 129 4.20 -20.77 8.16
N LEU A 130 5.11 -20.15 8.91
CA LEU A 130 6.30 -20.80 9.44
C LEU A 130 5.92 -21.92 10.42
N GLU A 131 4.99 -21.67 11.36
CA GLU A 131 4.52 -22.67 12.31
C GLU A 131 3.90 -23.89 11.59
N ARG A 132 3.18 -23.66 10.50
CA ARG A 132 2.59 -24.72 9.68
C ARG A 132 3.63 -25.57 8.94
N HIS A 133 4.77 -24.98 8.59
CA HIS A 133 5.87 -25.67 7.92
C HIS A 133 6.87 -26.35 8.87
N ILE A 134 6.79 -26.08 10.18
CA ILE A 134 7.69 -26.68 11.17
C ILE A 134 7.33 -28.16 11.43
N PRO A 135 8.31 -29.09 11.40
CA PRO A 135 8.08 -30.50 11.70
C PRO A 135 7.68 -30.70 13.18
N ARG A 136 6.85 -31.72 13.44
CA ARG A 136 6.19 -31.97 14.75
C ARG A 136 7.15 -32.01 15.95
N CYS A 137 8.41 -32.34 15.73
CA CYS A 137 9.45 -32.38 16.76
C CYS A 137 9.83 -31.01 17.34
N LEU A 138 9.63 -29.91 16.61
CA LEU A 138 9.94 -28.55 17.05
C LEU A 138 8.69 -27.77 17.50
N LYS A 139 7.50 -28.39 17.41
CA LYS A 139 6.25 -27.77 17.79
C LYS A 139 6.10 -27.76 19.32
N THR A 140 6.70 -26.75 19.95
CA THR A 140 6.43 -26.44 21.37
C THR A 140 5.10 -25.71 21.46
N ARG A 141 4.20 -26.22 22.29
CA ARG A 141 2.89 -25.58 22.54
C ARG A 141 3.10 -24.33 23.38
N SER A 142 2.62 -23.18 22.92
CA SER A 142 2.71 -21.91 23.65
C SER A 142 1.65 -21.84 24.76
N GLY A 143 2.05 -21.49 25.99
CA GLY A 143 1.18 -21.30 27.16
C GLY A 143 1.64 -22.07 28.41
N ILE A 144 1.11 -21.67 29.57
CA ILE A 144 1.35 -22.33 30.87
C ILE A 144 0.09 -23.10 31.26
N SER A 145 0.22 -24.33 31.75
CA SER A 145 -0.91 -25.15 32.22
C SER A 145 -1.49 -24.61 33.52
N GLY A 146 -2.83 -24.60 33.64
CA GLY A 146 -3.56 -24.18 34.84
C GLY A 146 -3.12 -24.87 36.13
N LYS A 147 -2.68 -26.14 36.04
CA LYS A 147 -2.12 -26.93 37.16
C LYS A 147 -0.98 -26.24 37.90
N SER A 148 -0.13 -25.53 37.16
CA SER A 148 1.02 -24.81 37.74
C SER A 148 0.62 -23.48 38.38
N LEU A 149 -0.57 -22.97 38.05
CA LEU A 149 -1.05 -21.65 38.46
C LEU A 149 -2.13 -21.75 39.55
N GLY A 150 -2.60 -22.96 39.88
CA GLY A 150 -3.75 -23.15 40.76
C GLY A 150 -5.09 -22.71 40.14
N LEU A 151 -5.15 -22.62 38.81
CA LEU A 151 -6.36 -22.36 38.03
C LEU A 151 -6.88 -23.68 37.42
N ASP A 152 -8.02 -23.60 36.73
CA ASP A 152 -8.66 -24.73 36.04
C ASP A 152 -7.66 -25.57 35.22
N ASP A 153 -7.57 -26.86 35.57
CA ASP A 153 -6.51 -27.78 35.16
C ASP A 153 -6.49 -28.08 33.65
N ASP A 154 -7.65 -27.98 33.00
CA ASP A 154 -7.82 -28.27 31.57
C ASP A 154 -7.54 -27.06 30.66
N LYS A 155 -7.24 -25.88 31.24
CA LYS A 155 -7.01 -24.65 30.48
C LYS A 155 -5.54 -24.24 30.47
N TRP A 156 -5.17 -23.56 29.39
CA TRP A 156 -3.85 -22.99 29.17
C TRP A 156 -3.95 -21.48 29.23
N TYR A 157 -3.03 -20.86 29.95
CA TYR A 157 -3.04 -19.43 30.21
C TYR A 157 -1.77 -18.78 29.65
N ILE A 158 -1.93 -17.54 29.19
CA ILE A 158 -0.83 -16.66 28.75
C ILE A 158 -0.91 -15.41 29.63
N GLY A 159 0.18 -15.10 30.32
CA GLY A 159 0.30 -13.85 31.07
C GLY A 159 0.44 -12.69 30.10
N VAL A 160 -0.47 -11.72 30.19
CA VAL A 160 -0.41 -10.47 29.44
C VAL A 160 -0.35 -9.33 30.45
N GLU A 161 0.69 -8.52 30.36
CA GLU A 161 0.81 -7.29 31.15
C GLU A 161 0.43 -6.12 30.25
N GLU A 162 -0.66 -5.43 30.59
CA GLU A 162 -1.08 -4.20 29.93
C GLU A 162 -0.60 -3.01 30.77
N ILE A 163 0.37 -2.26 30.24
CA ILE A 163 0.80 -1.01 30.85
C ILE A 163 -0.21 0.06 30.42
N LEU A 164 -1.11 0.41 31.33
CA LEU A 164 -2.04 1.52 31.14
C LEU A 164 -1.27 2.84 31.25
N ASN A 165 -1.35 3.66 30.20
CA ASN A 165 -0.89 5.04 30.27
C ASN A 165 -1.71 5.79 31.34
N GLU A 166 -1.04 6.65 32.10
CA GLU A 166 -1.52 7.38 33.29
C GLU A 166 -2.77 8.27 33.06
N ASN A 167 -3.31 8.32 31.84
CA ASN A 167 -4.42 9.18 31.43
C ASN A 167 -5.73 8.42 31.07
N ALA A 168 -5.87 7.15 31.42
CA ALA A 168 -7.10 6.40 31.17
C ALA A 168 -8.15 6.60 32.30
N PRO A 169 -9.45 6.75 31.99
CA PRO A 169 -10.49 7.00 32.98
C PRO A 169 -10.68 5.80 33.94
N GLU A 170 -10.91 6.11 35.22
CA GLU A 170 -10.98 5.19 36.39
C GLU A 170 -11.98 4.01 36.30
N ASN A 171 -12.78 3.88 35.24
CA ASN A 171 -13.94 2.99 35.23
C ASN A 171 -13.69 1.53 34.79
N SER A 172 -12.43 1.10 34.66
CA SER A 172 -12.08 -0.29 34.30
C SER A 172 -11.25 -1.02 35.36
N GLN A 173 -11.24 -0.56 36.61
CA GLN A 173 -10.61 -1.28 37.73
C GLN A 173 -11.49 -2.41 38.26
N ALA A 174 -11.75 -3.42 37.42
CA ALA A 174 -12.20 -4.74 37.87
C ALA A 174 -11.20 -5.81 37.40
N ALA A 175 -9.91 -5.52 37.52
CA ALA A 175 -8.89 -6.54 37.36
C ALA A 175 -8.92 -7.44 38.60
N VAL A 176 -9.33 -8.70 38.41
CA VAL A 176 -9.25 -9.75 39.43
C VAL A 176 -7.81 -9.82 39.93
N LYS A 177 -7.58 -9.41 41.18
CA LYS A 177 -6.27 -9.55 41.82
C LYS A 177 -5.96 -11.05 41.92
N PRO A 178 -4.81 -11.52 41.40
CA PRO A 178 -4.45 -12.92 41.50
C PRO A 178 -4.23 -13.29 42.98
N THR A 179 -4.82 -14.41 43.40
CA THR A 179 -4.91 -14.81 44.80
C THR A 179 -3.58 -15.28 45.41
N GLN A 180 -2.47 -15.42 44.66
CA GLN A 180 -1.21 -15.93 45.22
C GLN A 180 0.07 -15.29 44.64
N PRO A 181 1.12 -15.04 45.48
CA PRO A 181 2.25 -14.16 45.16
C PRO A 181 3.48 -14.87 44.54
N TYR A 182 3.38 -16.13 44.12
CA TYR A 182 4.56 -16.93 43.72
C TYR A 182 4.77 -17.07 42.21
N LEU A 183 4.02 -16.32 41.42
CA LEU A 183 4.35 -16.21 40.02
C LEU A 183 5.56 -15.27 39.93
N CYS A 184 6.71 -15.81 39.53
CA CYS A 184 8.04 -15.19 39.44
C CYS A 184 8.11 -13.98 38.48
N TRP A 185 7.01 -13.26 38.29
CA TRP A 185 6.93 -12.01 37.58
C TRP A 185 7.75 -10.91 38.24
N ASP A 186 7.94 -10.93 39.57
CA ASP A 186 8.68 -9.86 40.24
C ASP A 186 10.18 -9.85 39.90
N ILE A 187 10.77 -11.01 39.64
CA ILE A 187 12.16 -11.11 39.16
C ILE A 187 12.25 -10.62 37.72
N THR A 188 11.31 -11.02 36.87
CA THR A 188 11.23 -10.56 35.48
C THR A 188 10.98 -9.05 35.40
N ARG A 189 10.11 -8.52 36.27
CA ARG A 189 9.76 -7.09 36.37
C ARG A 189 10.96 -6.25 36.82
N LYS A 190 11.73 -6.72 37.80
CA LYS A 190 12.98 -6.07 38.22
C LYS A 190 14.02 -6.03 37.09
N SER A 191 14.18 -7.13 36.34
CA SER A 191 15.12 -7.18 35.22
C SER A 191 14.70 -6.24 34.07
N ILE A 192 13.42 -6.19 33.73
CA ILE A 192 12.90 -5.30 32.68
C ILE A 192 13.01 -3.82 33.11
N SER A 193 12.62 -3.51 34.35
CA SER A 193 12.77 -2.15 34.92
C SER A 193 14.21 -1.68 34.90
N TRP A 194 15.16 -2.56 35.24
CA TRP A 194 16.59 -2.25 35.19
C TRP A 194 17.09 -1.96 33.77
N ILE A 195 16.64 -2.73 32.77
CA ILE A 195 17.00 -2.52 31.35
C ILE A 195 16.43 -1.19 30.82
N ILE A 196 15.19 -0.84 31.18
CA ILE A 196 14.57 0.43 30.79
C ILE A 196 15.36 1.60 31.39
N ASN A 197 15.68 1.53 32.69
CA ASN A 197 16.45 2.58 33.37
C ASN A 197 17.89 2.73 32.82
N MET A 198 18.50 1.62 32.39
CA MET A 198 19.81 1.68 31.73
C MET A 198 19.75 2.39 30.38
N LYS A 199 18.66 2.21 29.63
CA LYS A 199 18.48 2.88 28.34
C LYS A 199 18.26 4.39 28.50
N ASP A 200 17.46 4.80 29.48
CA ASP A 200 17.28 6.22 29.80
C ASP A 200 18.58 6.90 30.29
N SER A 201 19.49 6.16 30.93
CA SER A 201 20.82 6.67 31.31
C SER A 201 21.81 6.82 30.16
N SER A 202 21.59 6.10 29.05
CA SER A 202 22.44 6.14 27.84
C SER A 202 22.06 7.27 26.88
N ASP A 203 20.82 7.78 26.97
CA ASP A 203 20.30 8.85 26.11
C ASP A 203 20.39 10.24 26.78
N ALA A 204 21.08 10.35 27.92
CA ALA A 204 21.36 11.62 28.58
C ALA A 204 22.50 12.38 27.85
N PRO A 205 22.27 13.61 27.36
CA PRO A 205 23.30 14.39 26.69
C PRO A 205 24.38 14.82 27.69
N ALA A 206 25.65 14.58 27.34
CA ALA A 206 26.79 15.27 27.94
C ALA A 206 26.85 16.72 27.47
#